data_AF-A0A3A4VEI8-F1
#
_entry.id   AF-A0A3A4VEI8-F1
#
_cell.length_a   1.000
_cell.length_b   1.000
_cell.length_c   1.000
_cell.angle_alpha   90.00
_cell.angle_beta   90.00
_cell.angle_gamma   90.00
#
_symmetry.space_group_name_H-M   'P 1'
#
loop_
_entity.id
_entity.type
_entity.pdbx_description
1 polymer ?
#
loop_
_entity_poly.entity_id
_entity_poly.type
_entity_poly.pdbx_seq_one_letter_code
_entity_poly.pdbx_strand_id
1 'polypeptide(L)'
;MATRNRIYIDKKLVPLADRLVFRNIPGSESEQGVFRDTRELIAFAATIGYKFSHKRTVHVNGREIKLSAVERIQLGGIELVEALAVAETGDIEILSKENEVRRAEILEKYANGGLERIEAISGDRTALEEIVNIIKAEYAIDDKQLEVVDLLSERL
;
A
#
# COMPACT_ATOMS: atom_id res chain seq x y z
N MET A 1 17.24 18.01 -15.98
CA MET A 1 16.46 17.16 -16.89
C MET A 1 15.61 16.23 -16.02
N ALA A 2 14.28 16.32 -16.18
CA ALA A 2 13.18 15.57 -15.54
C ALA A 2 13.25 15.19 -14.04
N THR A 3 12.75 16.06 -13.18
CA THR A 3 12.37 15.78 -11.79
C THR A 3 11.07 14.96 -11.73
N ARG A 4 11.06 13.70 -12.20
CA ARG A 4 9.85 12.84 -12.19
C ARG A 4 9.94 11.59 -11.31
N ASN A 5 10.70 11.66 -10.22
CA ASN A 5 10.75 10.58 -9.22
C ASN A 5 9.73 10.87 -8.09
N ARG A 6 8.50 11.20 -8.49
CA ARG A 6 7.40 11.64 -7.62
C ARG A 6 6.19 10.77 -7.85
N ILE A 7 5.46 10.54 -6.77
CA ILE A 7 4.18 9.86 -6.71
C ILE A 7 3.16 10.90 -6.30
N TYR A 8 2.01 10.92 -6.97
CA TYR A 8 0.89 11.76 -6.63
C TYR A 8 -0.28 10.91 -6.15
N ILE A 9 -0.89 11.31 -5.04
CA ILE A 9 -2.25 10.88 -4.71
C ILE A 9 -3.21 11.72 -5.55
N ASP A 10 -4.11 11.07 -6.27
CA ASP A 10 -5.18 11.75 -6.99
C ASP A 10 -5.97 12.64 -6.03
N LYS A 11 -6.22 13.88 -6.44
CA LYS A 11 -6.88 14.90 -5.62
C LYS A 11 -8.16 14.40 -4.95
N LYS A 12 -8.92 13.52 -5.62
CA LYS A 12 -10.18 12.99 -5.04
C LYS A 12 -9.95 12.07 -3.84
N LEU A 13 -8.79 11.41 -3.76
CA LEU A 13 -8.43 10.45 -2.70
C LEU A 13 -7.66 11.09 -1.54
N VAL A 14 -7.27 12.37 -1.65
CA VAL A 14 -6.56 13.08 -0.58
C VAL A 14 -7.36 13.12 0.73
N PRO A 15 -8.69 13.37 0.74
CA PRO A 15 -9.46 13.33 1.98
C PRO A 15 -9.41 11.97 2.69
N LEU A 16 -9.47 10.86 1.93
CA LEU A 16 -9.27 9.52 2.49
C LEU A 16 -7.87 9.38 3.10
N ALA A 17 -6.83 9.75 2.35
CA ALA A 17 -5.46 9.66 2.83
C ALA A 17 -5.22 10.49 4.10
N ASP A 18 -5.87 11.65 4.20
CA ASP A 18 -5.81 12.52 5.35
C ASP A 18 -6.46 11.90 6.60
N ARG A 19 -7.56 11.15 6.44
CA ARG A 19 -8.21 10.40 7.53
C ARG A 19 -7.38 9.21 8.01
N LEU A 20 -6.71 8.52 7.09
CA LEU A 20 -5.97 7.28 7.41
C LEU A 20 -4.58 7.51 8.01
N VAL A 21 -4.06 8.72 7.94
CA VAL A 21 -2.73 9.07 8.45
C VAL A 21 -2.87 9.80 9.77
N PHE A 22 -2.15 9.32 10.79
CA PHE A 22 -2.10 10.00 12.08
C PHE A 22 -1.60 11.43 11.93
N ARG A 23 -2.33 12.38 12.53
CA ARG A 23 -1.84 13.73 12.74
C ARG A 23 -2.09 14.11 14.18
N ASN A 24 -1.02 14.51 14.85
CA ASN A 24 -1.13 15.04 16.20
C ASN A 24 -1.55 16.52 16.13
N ILE A 25 -2.79 16.76 15.71
CA ILE A 25 -3.40 18.09 15.63
C ILE A 25 -4.67 18.05 16.49
N PRO A 26 -4.73 18.81 17.61
CA PRO A 26 -5.89 18.86 18.49
C PRO A 26 -7.18 19.18 17.73
N GLY A 27 -8.18 18.31 17.83
CA GLY A 27 -9.50 18.50 17.22
C GLY A 27 -9.60 18.04 15.75
N SER A 28 -8.63 17.26 15.28
CA SER A 28 -8.66 16.64 13.94
C SER A 28 -9.18 15.19 13.99
N GLU A 29 -9.97 14.78 12.98
CA GLU A 29 -10.38 13.36 12.83
C GLU A 29 -9.18 12.41 12.63
N SER A 30 -8.01 12.95 12.30
CA SER A 30 -6.74 12.23 12.15
C SER A 30 -6.06 11.84 13.47
N GLU A 31 -6.62 12.19 14.63
CA GLU A 31 -6.18 11.64 15.92
C GLU A 31 -6.35 10.11 16.00
N GLN A 32 -7.18 9.52 15.13
CA GLN A 32 -7.44 8.08 15.00
C GLN A 32 -6.87 7.46 13.71
N GLY A 33 -5.80 8.03 13.14
CA GLY A 33 -5.16 7.48 11.95
C GLY A 33 -4.74 6.00 12.12
N VAL A 34 -4.41 5.32 11.02
CA VAL A 34 -3.90 3.94 11.05
C VAL A 34 -2.40 3.92 10.74
N PHE A 35 -1.98 4.76 9.79
CA PHE A 35 -0.61 4.84 9.33
C PHE A 35 0.13 5.99 9.99
N ARG A 36 1.42 5.82 10.28
CA ARG A 36 2.22 6.86 10.94
C ARG A 36 2.37 8.09 10.05
N ASP A 37 2.51 7.86 8.75
CA ASP A 37 2.57 8.91 7.75
C ASP A 37 2.11 8.42 6.37
N THR A 38 2.08 9.34 5.40
CA THR A 38 1.61 9.04 4.05
C THR A 38 2.49 8.02 3.31
N ARG A 39 3.78 7.89 3.64
CA ARG A 39 4.69 6.95 2.96
C ARG A 39 4.27 5.52 3.24
N GLU A 40 3.93 5.22 4.48
CA GLU A 40 3.41 3.90 4.87
C GLU A 40 2.06 3.61 4.24
N LEU A 41 1.16 4.61 4.24
CA LEU A 41 -0.12 4.48 3.56
C LEU A 41 0.07 4.15 2.07
N ILE A 42 1.01 4.81 1.37
CA ILE A 42 1.29 4.52 -0.04
C ILE A 42 1.82 3.11 -0.23
N ALA A 43 2.78 2.67 0.59
CA ALA A 43 3.33 1.32 0.49
C ALA A 43 2.23 0.26 0.71
N PHE A 44 1.38 0.46 1.71
CA PHE A 44 0.24 -0.42 1.98
C PHE A 44 -0.78 -0.40 0.84
N ALA A 45 -1.23 0.78 0.42
CA ALA A 45 -2.20 0.93 -0.66
C ALA A 45 -1.68 0.32 -1.96
N ALA A 46 -0.39 0.50 -2.29
CA ALA A 46 0.19 -0.12 -3.47
C ALA A 46 0.13 -1.66 -3.42
N THR A 47 0.36 -2.25 -2.25
CA THR A 47 0.25 -3.70 -2.04
C THR A 47 -1.18 -4.18 -2.23
N ILE A 48 -2.17 -3.45 -1.70
CA ILE A 48 -3.60 -3.74 -1.92
C ILE A 48 -3.96 -3.61 -3.40
N GLY A 49 -3.52 -2.53 -4.06
CA GLY A 49 -3.73 -2.32 -5.49
C GLY A 49 -3.17 -3.49 -6.31
N TYR A 50 -1.94 -3.93 -6.01
CA TYR A 50 -1.31 -5.05 -6.70
C TYR A 50 -2.06 -6.36 -6.47
N LYS A 51 -2.37 -6.69 -5.20
CA LYS A 51 -3.10 -7.91 -4.81
C LYS A 51 -4.42 -8.07 -5.57
N PHE A 52 -5.15 -6.98 -5.79
CA PHE A 52 -6.41 -6.99 -6.51
C PHE A 52 -6.31 -6.59 -7.98
N SER A 53 -5.07 -6.51 -8.51
CA SER A 53 -4.77 -6.07 -9.88
C SER A 53 -5.48 -4.76 -10.27
N HIS A 54 -5.66 -3.87 -9.29
CA HIS A 54 -6.39 -2.62 -9.44
C HIS A 54 -5.39 -1.47 -9.58
N LYS A 55 -5.25 -0.97 -10.81
CA LYS A 55 -4.41 0.19 -11.16
C LYS A 55 -5.27 1.40 -11.45
N ARG A 56 -4.76 2.58 -11.09
CA ARG A 56 -5.42 3.84 -11.39
C ARG A 56 -4.44 4.90 -11.86
N THR A 57 -4.77 5.56 -12.96
CA THR A 57 -4.08 6.78 -13.40
C THR A 57 -4.55 7.98 -12.57
N VAL A 58 -3.60 8.83 -12.15
CA VAL A 58 -3.90 10.12 -11.52
C VAL A 58 -4.48 11.08 -12.56
N HIS A 59 -5.68 11.61 -12.29
CA HIS A 59 -6.31 12.60 -13.17
C HIS A 59 -5.97 14.02 -12.78
N VAL A 60 -5.92 14.29 -11.48
CA VAL A 60 -5.57 15.59 -10.92
C VAL A 60 -4.58 15.37 -9.79
N ASN A 61 -3.41 15.99 -9.90
CA ASN A 61 -2.38 15.92 -8.86
C ASN A 61 -2.91 16.51 -7.56
N GLY A 62 -2.95 15.69 -6.52
CA GLY A 62 -3.26 16.09 -5.15
C GLY A 62 -1.98 16.21 -4.33
N ARG A 63 -1.73 15.19 -3.49
CA ARG A 63 -0.57 15.16 -2.58
C ARG A 63 0.64 14.54 -3.27
N GLU A 64 1.77 15.24 -3.23
CA GLU A 64 3.04 14.79 -3.80
C GLU A 64 3.92 14.08 -2.77
N ILE A 65 4.58 12.99 -3.18
CA ILE A 65 5.46 12.18 -2.36
C ILE A 65 6.70 11.82 -3.20
N LYS A 66 7.90 11.92 -2.62
CA LYS A 66 9.14 11.44 -3.29
C LYS A 66 9.16 9.92 -3.26
N LEU A 67 9.55 9.27 -4.37
CA LEU A 67 9.79 7.82 -4.37
C LEU A 67 10.80 7.44 -3.28
N SER A 68 11.92 8.18 -3.21
CA SER A 68 12.94 7.98 -2.17
C SER A 68 12.48 8.23 -0.74
N ALA A 69 11.28 8.79 -0.51
CA ALA A 69 10.71 8.85 0.82
C ALA A 69 10.09 7.49 1.20
N VAL A 70 9.43 6.82 0.25
CA VAL A 70 8.86 5.48 0.41
C VAL A 70 9.97 4.43 0.51
N GLU A 71 11.00 4.51 -0.34
CA GLU A 71 12.16 3.58 -0.30
C GLU A 71 12.92 3.65 1.04
N ARG A 72 12.86 4.79 1.75
CA ARG A 72 13.49 5.00 3.06
C ARG A 72 12.62 4.56 4.25
N ILE A 73 11.48 3.92 4.02
CA ILE A 73 10.74 3.26 5.12
C ILE A 73 11.69 2.22 5.74
N GLN A 74 11.85 2.28 7.05
CA GLN A 74 12.94 1.61 7.78
C GLN A 74 12.98 0.08 7.59
N LEU A 75 11.84 -0.53 7.30
CA LEU A 75 11.71 -1.96 7.06
C LEU A 75 11.07 -2.18 5.69
N GLY A 76 11.81 -2.74 4.74
CA GLY A 76 11.25 -3.25 3.49
C GLY A 76 10.83 -2.20 2.46
N GLY A 77 11.13 -0.91 2.66
CA GLY A 77 10.64 0.17 1.81
C GLY A 77 11.11 0.04 0.36
N ILE A 78 12.44 -0.06 0.17
CA ILE A 78 13.03 -0.23 -1.16
C ILE A 78 12.67 -1.60 -1.75
N GLU A 79 12.69 -2.66 -0.95
CA GLU A 79 12.37 -4.02 -1.37
C GLU A 79 10.93 -4.11 -1.87
N LEU A 80 9.98 -3.42 -1.24
CA LEU A 80 8.59 -3.37 -1.68
C LEU A 80 8.44 -2.67 -3.03
N VAL A 81 9.11 -1.53 -3.22
CA VAL A 81 9.06 -0.79 -4.50
C VAL A 81 9.65 -1.64 -5.62
N GLU A 82 10.81 -2.25 -5.37
CA GLU A 82 11.52 -3.07 -6.33
C GLU A 82 10.77 -4.36 -6.67
N ALA A 83 10.28 -5.07 -5.66
CA ALA A 83 9.48 -6.29 -5.84
C ALA A 83 8.20 -6.00 -6.63
N LEU A 84 7.49 -4.93 -6.30
CA LEU A 84 6.29 -4.52 -7.03
C LEU A 84 6.60 -4.20 -8.50
N ALA A 85 7.71 -3.49 -8.76
CA ALA A 85 8.12 -3.14 -10.10
C ALA A 85 8.46 -4.38 -10.94
N VAL A 86 9.27 -5.30 -10.39
CA VAL A 86 9.61 -6.57 -11.05
C VAL A 86 8.36 -7.43 -11.27
N ALA A 87 7.44 -7.46 -10.30
CA ALA A 87 6.24 -8.27 -10.41
C ALA A 87 5.23 -7.72 -11.44
N GLU A 88 5.24 -6.41 -11.72
CA GLU A 88 4.47 -5.79 -12.81
C GLU A 88 5.12 -6.00 -14.18
N THR A 89 6.44 -5.90 -14.28
CA THR A 89 7.15 -5.91 -15.58
C THR A 89 7.61 -7.29 -16.02
N GLY A 90 7.86 -8.21 -15.08
CA GLY A 90 8.59 -9.45 -15.34
C GLY A 90 10.05 -9.24 -15.75
N ASP A 91 10.60 -8.03 -15.54
CA ASP A 91 11.90 -7.62 -16.07
C ASP A 91 12.77 -7.02 -14.96
N ILE A 92 13.94 -7.61 -14.71
CA ILE A 92 14.88 -7.19 -13.67
C ILE A 92 15.60 -5.88 -13.99
N GLU A 93 15.69 -5.49 -15.27
CA GLU A 93 16.29 -4.21 -15.67
C GLU A 93 15.53 -3.01 -15.09
N ILE A 94 14.26 -3.21 -14.66
CA ILE A 94 13.46 -2.18 -13.97
C ILE A 94 14.11 -1.68 -12.68
N LEU A 95 15.06 -2.44 -12.11
CA LEU A 95 15.79 -2.07 -10.89
C LEU A 95 16.93 -1.07 -11.15
N SER A 96 17.30 -0.84 -12.41
CA SER A 96 18.37 0.10 -12.77
C SER A 96 18.01 1.54 -12.35
N LYS A 97 19.01 2.40 -12.15
CA LYS A 97 18.79 3.80 -11.73
C LYS A 97 18.03 4.61 -12.78
N GLU A 98 18.22 4.26 -14.05
CA GLU A 98 17.58 4.88 -15.21
C GLU A 98 16.06 4.66 -15.21
N ASN A 99 15.60 3.59 -14.53
CA ASN A 99 14.20 3.21 -14.43
C ASN A 99 13.48 3.75 -13.17
N GLU A 100 14.10 4.66 -12.40
CA GLU A 100 13.49 5.22 -11.17
C GLU A 100 12.13 5.87 -11.42
N VAL A 101 11.98 6.63 -12.52
CA VAL A 101 10.70 7.23 -12.92
C VAL A 101 9.66 6.15 -13.18
N ARG A 102 10.03 5.06 -13.85
CA ARG A 102 9.12 3.97 -14.18
C ARG A 102 8.68 3.20 -12.94
N ARG A 103 9.58 3.00 -11.96
CA ARG A 103 9.21 2.46 -10.64
C ARG A 103 8.24 3.38 -9.90
N ALA A 104 8.47 4.68 -9.92
CA ALA A 104 7.55 5.66 -9.33
C ALA A 104 6.16 5.59 -9.98
N GLU A 105 6.07 5.49 -11.31
CA GLU A 105 4.80 5.37 -12.03
C GLU A 105 4.05 4.08 -11.72
N ILE A 106 4.75 2.94 -11.61
CA ILE A 106 4.14 1.65 -11.23
C ILE A 106 3.56 1.75 -9.81
N LEU A 107 4.37 2.23 -8.88
CA LEU A 107 3.95 2.42 -7.49
C LEU A 107 2.78 3.39 -7.38
N GLU A 108 2.80 4.50 -8.11
CA GLU A 108 1.71 5.49 -8.15
C GLU A 108 0.39 4.87 -8.61
N LYS A 109 0.44 4.09 -9.70
CA LYS A 109 -0.76 3.46 -10.27
C LYS A 109 -1.40 2.50 -9.29
N TYR A 110 -0.59 1.67 -8.65
CA TYR A 110 -1.08 0.70 -7.68
C TYR A 110 -1.50 1.37 -6.37
N ALA A 111 -0.78 2.39 -5.90
CA ALA A 111 -1.16 3.11 -4.69
C ALA A 111 -2.51 3.81 -4.84
N ASN A 112 -2.74 4.52 -5.95
CA ASN A 112 -4.03 5.15 -6.22
C ASN A 112 -5.16 4.11 -6.42
N GLY A 113 -4.83 2.96 -7.01
CA GLY A 113 -5.80 1.88 -7.15
C GLY A 113 -6.16 1.26 -5.79
N GLY A 114 -5.18 1.03 -4.93
CA GLY A 114 -5.42 0.57 -3.56
C GLY A 114 -6.22 1.55 -2.74
N LEU A 115 -5.97 2.86 -2.87
CA LEU A 115 -6.76 3.88 -2.21
C LEU A 115 -8.23 3.88 -2.67
N GLU A 116 -8.52 3.68 -3.96
CA GLU A 116 -9.92 3.49 -4.41
C GLU A 116 -10.57 2.25 -3.81
N ARG A 117 -9.82 1.15 -3.73
CA ARG A 117 -10.30 -0.09 -3.10
C ARG A 117 -10.63 0.15 -1.63
N ILE A 118 -9.71 0.80 -0.90
CA ILE A 118 -9.91 1.16 0.49
C ILE A 118 -11.14 2.07 0.62
N GLU A 119 -11.28 3.10 -0.22
CA GLU A 119 -12.45 4.00 -0.25
C GLU A 119 -13.76 3.23 -0.44
N ALA A 120 -13.80 2.31 -1.40
CA ALA A 120 -14.98 1.53 -1.74
C ALA A 120 -15.42 0.58 -0.62
N ILE A 121 -14.46 0.06 0.16
CA ILE A 121 -14.74 -0.87 1.27
C ILE A 121 -15.08 -0.12 2.57
N SER A 122 -14.57 1.11 2.72
CA SER A 122 -14.71 1.91 3.94
C SER A 122 -16.10 2.51 4.18
N GLY A 123 -17.15 2.14 3.42
CA GLY A 123 -18.53 2.68 3.45
C GLY A 123 -18.94 3.49 4.71
N ASP A 124 -19.76 2.89 5.60
CA ASP A 124 -20.03 3.37 6.97
C ASP A 124 -19.21 2.58 8.04
N ARG A 125 -18.35 1.65 7.59
CA ARG A 125 -17.47 0.82 8.43
C ARG A 125 -16.04 1.32 8.34
N THR A 126 -15.27 1.30 9.41
CA THR A 126 -13.94 1.94 9.38
C THR A 126 -12.96 1.14 8.51
N ALA A 127 -12.13 1.83 7.71
CA ALA A 127 -11.03 1.20 6.94
C ALA A 127 -10.11 0.33 7.82
N LEU A 128 -10.02 0.68 9.11
CA LEU A 128 -9.31 -0.05 10.14
C LEU A 128 -9.89 -1.44 10.37
N GLU A 129 -11.22 -1.59 10.41
CA GLU A 129 -11.88 -2.90 10.55
C GLU A 129 -11.51 -3.84 9.41
N GLU A 130 -11.40 -3.33 8.19
CA GLU A 130 -11.03 -4.16 7.04
C GLU A 130 -9.53 -4.44 6.98
N ILE A 131 -8.66 -3.48 7.32
CA ILE A 131 -7.23 -3.75 7.49
C ILE A 131 -7.02 -4.84 8.54
N VAL A 132 -7.76 -4.78 9.66
CA VAL A 132 -7.75 -5.81 10.69
C VAL A 132 -8.27 -7.14 10.14
N ASN A 133 -9.30 -7.17 9.30
CA ASN A 133 -9.78 -8.41 8.66
C ASN A 133 -8.80 -8.98 7.64
N ILE A 134 -8.14 -8.14 6.85
CA ILE A 134 -7.09 -8.55 5.91
C ILE A 134 -5.93 -9.15 6.70
N ILE A 135 -5.47 -8.47 7.76
CA ILE A 135 -4.44 -9.00 8.66
C ILE A 135 -4.89 -10.34 9.25
N LYS A 136 -6.11 -10.43 9.80
CA LYS A 136 -6.67 -11.69 10.34
C LYS A 136 -6.73 -12.80 9.30
N ALA A 137 -7.08 -12.50 8.05
CA ALA A 137 -7.13 -13.48 6.96
C ALA A 137 -5.74 -13.97 6.56
N GLU A 138 -4.71 -13.12 6.62
CA GLU A 138 -3.30 -13.51 6.40
C GLU A 138 -2.77 -14.36 7.58
N TYR A 139 -3.19 -14.09 8.83
CA TYR A 139 -2.85 -14.90 10.01
C TYR A 139 -3.69 -16.18 10.15
N ALA A 140 -4.85 -16.28 9.51
CA ALA A 140 -5.70 -17.49 9.52
C ALA A 140 -5.12 -18.64 8.69
N ILE A 141 -3.95 -18.46 8.06
CA ILE A 141 -3.22 -19.51 7.36
C ILE A 141 -2.64 -20.56 8.35
N ASP A 142 -2.60 -20.28 9.66
CA ASP A 142 -2.04 -21.21 10.65
C ASP A 142 -3.04 -22.27 11.17
N ASP A 143 -4.33 -21.94 11.32
CA ASP A 143 -5.31 -22.86 11.94
C ASP A 143 -5.55 -24.14 11.12
N LYS A 144 -5.53 -24.04 9.78
CA LYS A 144 -5.70 -25.22 8.92
C LYS A 144 -4.46 -26.10 8.83
N GLN A 145 -3.26 -25.57 9.07
CA GLN A 145 -2.05 -26.39 9.12
C GLN A 145 -1.88 -27.05 10.50
N LEU A 146 -2.28 -26.38 11.58
CA LEU A 146 -2.38 -26.98 12.92
C LEU A 146 -3.38 -28.14 12.96
N GLU A 147 -4.57 -27.99 12.38
CA GLU A 147 -5.55 -29.10 12.29
C GLU A 147 -4.98 -30.32 11.55
N VAL A 148 -4.25 -30.11 10.45
CA VAL A 148 -3.65 -31.20 9.68
C VAL A 148 -2.49 -31.84 10.44
N VAL A 149 -1.67 -31.07 11.15
CA VAL A 149 -0.58 -31.59 11.98
C VAL A 149 -1.12 -32.37 13.18
N ASP A 150 -2.17 -31.89 13.83
CA ASP A 150 -2.85 -32.59 14.94
C ASP A 150 -3.50 -33.90 14.43
N LEU A 151 -4.20 -33.87 13.29
CA LEU A 151 -4.78 -35.06 12.66
C LEU A 151 -3.75 -36.11 12.23
N LEU A 152 -2.53 -35.69 11.87
CA LEU A 152 -1.43 -36.60 11.53
C LEU A 152 -0.75 -37.14 12.79
N SER A 153 -0.74 -36.37 13.87
CA SER A 153 -0.16 -36.75 15.17
C SER A 153 -1.01 -37.79 15.91
N GLU A 154 -2.33 -37.78 15.72
CA GLU A 154 -3.26 -38.78 16.28
C GLU A 154 -3.22 -40.15 15.56
N ARG A 155 -2.51 -40.25 14.43
CA ARG A 155 -2.42 -41.46 13.59
C ARG A 155 -1.06 -42.16 13.60
N LEU A 156 -0.11 -41.68 14.40
CA LEU A 156 1.19 -42.31 14.67
C LEU A 156 1.22 -42.88 16.09
#